data_AF-A0A5J4LN71-F1
#
_entry.id   AF-A0A5J4LN71-F1
#
_cell.length_a   1.000
_cell.length_b   1.000
_cell.length_c   1.000
_cell.angle_alpha   90.00
_cell.angle_beta   90.00
_cell.angle_gamma   90.00
#
_symmetry.space_group_name_H-M   'P 1'
#
loop_
_entity.id
_entity.type
_entity.pdbx_description
1 polymer ?
#
loop_
_entity_poly.entity_id
_entity_poly.type
_entity_poly.pdbx_seq_one_letter_code
_entity_poly.pdbx_strand_id
1 'polypeptide(L)'
;MMQLSQLAAAGGALAQEDLSMFGRDPWWLVVIKAVFCFAFLMLTVLFSIVWERKVVAWMQLRIGPNRHGPWGMLQSLADGIKLMLKEDLVVKRADKVVYVLAPVVAAIPAFMAIAVIPFGPAGNEISIFGVRTPMQLTDLPIGILYILATASVGIYGIVLAGWSSGSTYPLLGGLRSCAQMISYEIAMGMSFAAVFLYSGSMSTSTIVESQQNRWYVLLLPVSFIIYIVAMVGETNRAPFDMPESEGDLVGGFNTEYSSIKFAMFMLAEYINMVTVSAVAITLFLGGWKAPWPVSTFWAGANHGWWPLLWFTIKVQLLLFFFIWLRGTLPRVRYDQFMKLGWKVLIPVSLVWLMLVATVRALKNEGYDFSQIVLYVAGGAVALLLVSLLVDFFRRGEREEETDGDGAFDPMAGGFPVPPLPGQNLPPVPRRRPRRERELIVSGGADTVGDGIGNDGKGGDGA
;
A
#
# COMPACT_ATOMS: atom_id res chain seq x y z
N MET A 1 -36.97 35.11 -19.75
CA MET A 1 -35.79 34.63 -20.50
C MET A 1 -34.45 35.09 -19.91
N MET A 2 -34.36 36.28 -19.29
CA MET A 2 -33.09 36.81 -18.76
C MET A 2 -32.61 36.14 -17.45
N GLN A 3 -33.53 35.75 -16.56
CA GLN A 3 -33.20 35.04 -15.29
C GLN A 3 -32.77 33.57 -15.48
N LEU A 4 -33.22 32.89 -16.54
CA LEU A 4 -32.78 31.53 -16.85
C LEU A 4 -31.35 31.49 -17.39
N SER A 5 -30.88 32.56 -18.05
CA SER A 5 -29.48 32.65 -18.50
C SER A 5 -28.49 32.90 -17.35
N GLN A 6 -28.92 33.58 -16.28
CA GLN A 6 -28.09 33.79 -15.08
C GLN A 6 -27.95 32.54 -14.22
N LEU A 7 -28.99 31.69 -14.18
CA LEU A 7 -28.91 30.36 -13.55
C LEU A 7 -28.07 29.37 -14.37
N ALA A 8 -28.12 29.45 -15.70
CA ALA A 8 -27.22 28.67 -16.56
C ALA A 8 -25.75 29.12 -16.45
N ALA A 9 -25.48 30.40 -16.15
CA ALA A 9 -24.13 30.92 -15.89
C ALA A 9 -23.59 30.56 -14.49
N ALA A 10 -24.44 30.15 -13.55
CA ALA A 10 -24.03 29.69 -12.22
C ALA A 10 -23.69 28.19 -12.18
N GLY A 11 -24.05 27.44 -13.23
CA GLY A 11 -23.72 26.02 -13.40
C GLY A 11 -22.41 25.83 -14.15
N GLY A 12 -21.31 25.64 -13.43
CA GLY A 12 -20.07 25.14 -14.01
C GLY A 12 -19.03 26.19 -14.36
N ALA A 13 -18.80 27.17 -13.48
CA ALA A 13 -17.46 27.74 -13.42
C ALA A 13 -16.54 26.66 -12.80
N LEU A 14 -15.86 25.87 -13.64
CA LEU A 14 -14.54 25.37 -13.24
C LEU A 14 -13.80 26.61 -12.75
N ALA A 15 -13.49 26.66 -11.45
CA ALA A 15 -12.81 27.81 -10.88
C ALA A 15 -11.63 28.12 -11.79
N GLN A 16 -11.61 29.31 -12.38
CA GLN A 16 -10.49 29.72 -13.21
C GLN A 16 -9.28 29.77 -12.28
N GLU A 17 -8.46 28.72 -12.32
CA GLU A 17 -7.33 28.56 -11.42
C GLU A 17 -6.33 29.68 -11.71
N ASP A 18 -6.27 30.68 -10.82
CA ASP A 18 -5.30 31.76 -10.94
C ASP A 18 -3.94 31.30 -10.38
N LEU A 19 -3.25 30.48 -11.16
CA LEU A 19 -1.88 30.03 -10.87
C LEU A 19 -0.82 31.04 -11.36
N SER A 20 -1.21 32.28 -11.67
CA SER A 20 -0.33 33.29 -12.29
C SER A 20 0.85 33.71 -11.40
N MET A 21 0.79 33.39 -10.12
CA MET A 21 1.87 33.59 -9.15
C MET A 21 3.03 32.59 -9.30
N PHE A 22 2.80 31.44 -9.94
CA PHE A 22 3.83 30.42 -10.16
C PHE A 22 4.54 30.65 -11.51
N GLY A 23 5.83 30.29 -11.58
CA GLY A 23 6.63 30.40 -12.81
C GLY A 23 7.22 31.78 -13.11
N ARG A 24 6.99 32.78 -12.24
CA ARG A 24 7.62 34.11 -12.32
C ARG A 24 8.89 34.24 -11.45
N ASP A 25 9.21 33.20 -10.68
CA ASP A 25 10.37 33.17 -9.80
C ASP A 25 11.68 33.17 -10.62
N PRO A 26 12.70 33.97 -10.24
CA PRO A 26 14.02 33.91 -10.85
C PRO A 26 14.63 32.50 -10.74
N TRP A 27 15.37 32.07 -11.76
CA TRP A 27 15.97 30.72 -11.81
C TRP A 27 16.81 30.37 -10.58
N TRP A 28 17.56 31.33 -10.01
CA TRP A 28 18.39 31.12 -8.84
C TRP A 28 17.55 30.82 -7.59
N LEU A 29 16.36 31.42 -7.49
CA LEU A 29 15.45 31.20 -6.38
C LEU A 29 14.78 29.83 -6.50
N VAL A 30 14.45 29.40 -7.73
CA VAL A 30 13.97 28.04 -8.01
C VAL A 30 15.00 27.00 -7.56
N VAL A 31 16.29 27.22 -7.84
CA VAL A 31 17.36 26.32 -7.38
C VAL A 31 17.44 26.28 -5.85
N ILE A 32 17.38 27.43 -5.17
CA ILE A 32 17.39 27.47 -3.69
C ILE A 32 16.18 26.72 -3.12
N LYS A 33 14.98 26.92 -3.67
CA LYS A 33 13.78 26.18 -3.26
C LYS A 33 13.91 24.67 -3.50
N ALA A 34 14.48 24.26 -4.63
CA ALA A 34 14.71 22.85 -4.93
C ALA A 34 15.70 22.22 -3.92
N VAL A 35 16.80 22.91 -3.62
CA VAL A 35 17.77 22.48 -2.59
C VAL A 35 17.12 22.42 -1.22
N PHE A 36 16.27 23.39 -0.87
CA PHE A 36 15.50 23.37 0.37
C PHE A 36 14.56 22.16 0.45
N CYS A 37 13.79 21.87 -0.61
CA CYS A 37 12.89 20.72 -0.65
C CYS A 37 13.66 19.39 -0.53
N PHE A 38 14.78 19.28 -1.23
CA PHE A 38 15.69 18.14 -1.15
C PHE A 38 16.23 17.96 0.28
N ALA A 39 16.74 19.03 0.89
CA ALA A 39 17.28 19.01 2.24
C ALA A 39 16.20 18.68 3.28
N PHE A 40 14.99 19.25 3.13
CA PHE A 40 13.84 18.94 3.97
C PHE A 40 13.51 17.45 3.93
N LEU A 41 13.34 16.87 2.74
CA LEU A 41 13.09 15.43 2.59
C LEU A 41 14.19 14.58 3.21
N MET A 42 15.46 14.90 2.92
CA MET A 42 16.61 14.15 3.45
C MET A 42 16.64 14.19 4.98
N LEU A 43 16.40 15.35 5.58
CA LEU A 43 16.36 15.49 7.04
C LEU A 43 15.17 14.74 7.64
N THR A 44 13.98 14.83 7.04
CA THR A 44 12.79 14.08 7.48
C THR A 44 13.03 12.57 7.41
N VAL A 45 13.66 12.07 6.35
CA VAL A 45 13.99 10.64 6.20
C VAL A 45 15.02 10.20 7.23
N LEU A 46 16.14 10.93 7.38
CA LEU A 46 17.18 10.59 8.36
C LEU A 46 16.61 10.55 9.78
N PHE A 47 15.77 11.53 10.12
CA PHE A 47 15.05 11.57 11.39
C PHE A 47 14.08 10.39 11.52
N SER A 48 13.26 10.13 10.50
CA SER A 48 12.26 9.04 10.50
C SER A 48 12.90 7.67 10.75
N ILE A 49 14.06 7.39 10.15
CA ILE A 49 14.78 6.12 10.36
C ILE A 49 15.22 5.95 11.82
N VAL A 50 15.79 6.98 12.46
CA VAL A 50 16.15 6.89 13.90
C VAL A 50 14.89 6.77 14.75
N TRP A 51 13.87 7.56 14.42
CA TRP A 51 12.60 7.59 15.13
C TRP A 51 11.91 6.24 15.12
N GLU A 52 11.84 5.58 13.96
CA GLU A 52 11.32 4.23 13.79
C GLU A 52 12.06 3.24 14.69
N ARG A 53 13.40 3.24 14.68
CA ARG A 53 14.20 2.36 15.55
C ARG A 53 13.91 2.57 17.03
N LYS A 54 13.66 3.81 17.46
CA LYS A 54 13.34 4.15 18.85
C LYS A 54 11.94 3.72 19.25
N VAL A 55 10.93 4.08 18.45
CA VAL A 55 9.54 3.78 18.75
C VAL A 55 9.28 2.27 18.78
N VAL A 56 9.80 1.53 17.80
CA VAL A 56 9.68 0.06 17.79
C VAL A 56 10.41 -0.57 18.98
N ALA A 57 11.58 -0.04 19.35
CA ALA A 57 12.29 -0.49 20.55
C ALA A 57 11.45 -0.25 21.82
N TRP A 58 10.84 0.92 21.97
CA TRP A 58 9.99 1.24 23.12
C TRP A 58 8.73 0.38 23.18
N MET A 59 8.08 0.08 22.04
CA MET A 59 6.95 -0.85 21.99
C MET A 59 7.35 -2.27 22.43
N GLN A 60 8.60 -2.66 22.18
CA GLN A 60 9.16 -3.96 22.55
C GLN A 60 9.83 -3.96 23.94
N LEU A 61 9.66 -2.91 24.75
CA LEU A 61 10.30 -2.74 26.05
C LEU A 61 11.83 -2.87 26.02
N ARG A 62 12.47 -2.48 24.91
CA ARG A 62 13.93 -2.40 24.76
C ARG A 62 14.38 -0.97 24.48
N ILE A 63 15.66 -0.71 24.73
CA ILE A 63 16.24 0.63 24.54
C ILE A 63 16.65 0.78 23.07
N GLY A 64 16.18 1.85 22.42
CA GLY A 64 16.58 2.21 21.06
C GLY A 64 18.01 2.80 20.96
N PRO A 65 18.43 3.28 19.78
CA PRO A 65 19.76 3.87 19.58
C PRO A 65 20.02 5.05 20.54
N ASN A 66 21.10 4.97 21.33
CA ASN A 66 21.46 5.96 22.37
C ASN A 66 22.93 6.40 22.35
N ARG A 67 23.74 5.98 21.35
CA ARG A 67 25.20 6.18 21.35
C ARG A 67 25.69 7.29 20.42
N HIS A 68 25.32 7.26 19.14
CA HIS A 68 25.84 8.23 18.16
C HIS A 68 25.05 9.56 18.20
N GLY A 69 25.63 10.55 18.90
CA GLY A 69 25.04 11.89 19.08
C GLY A 69 24.04 11.97 20.24
N PRO A 70 23.49 13.17 20.53
CA PRO A 70 22.45 13.35 21.54
C PRO A 70 21.26 12.44 21.24
N TRP A 71 20.90 11.58 22.20
CA TRP A 71 19.86 10.56 22.04
C TRP A 71 20.02 9.68 20.78
N GLY A 72 21.21 9.48 20.22
CA GLY A 72 21.39 8.63 19.03
C GLY A 72 20.89 9.23 17.70
N MET A 73 20.58 10.52 17.64
CA MET A 73 20.02 11.16 16.43
C MET A 73 20.98 11.16 15.23
N LEU A 74 22.30 11.04 15.45
CA LEU A 74 23.30 11.01 14.38
C LEU A 74 23.52 9.61 13.80
N GLN A 75 22.78 8.59 14.27
CA GLN A 75 22.94 7.21 13.80
C GLN A 75 22.68 7.07 12.30
N SER A 76 21.58 7.60 11.78
CA SER A 76 21.25 7.49 10.35
C SER A 76 22.30 8.16 9.46
N LEU A 77 22.93 9.23 9.93
CA LEU A 77 24.02 9.89 9.22
C LEU A 77 25.26 8.98 9.15
N ALA A 78 25.62 8.34 10.27
CA ALA A 78 26.72 7.37 10.31
C ALA A 78 26.45 6.16 9.41
N ASP A 79 25.21 5.67 9.38
CA ASP A 79 24.79 4.57 8.50
C ASP A 79 24.88 4.98 7.01
N GLY A 80 24.52 6.22 6.67
CA GLY A 80 24.68 6.77 5.32
C GLY A 80 26.14 6.84 4.88
N ILE A 81 27.03 7.39 5.73
CA ILE A 81 28.47 7.46 5.46
C ILE A 81 29.05 6.04 5.28
N LYS A 82 28.65 5.10 6.14
CA LYS A 82 29.05 3.69 6.02
C LYS A 82 28.66 3.12 4.66
N LEU A 83 27.44 3.37 4.19
CA LEU A 83 26.98 2.85 2.90
C LEU A 83 27.74 3.46 1.73
N MET A 84 28.16 4.74 1.81
CA MET A 84 28.99 5.38 0.77
C MET A 84 30.42 4.83 0.72
N LEU A 85 31.00 4.48 1.87
CA LEU A 85 32.35 3.91 1.97
C LEU A 85 32.38 2.40 1.73
N LYS A 86 31.22 1.75 1.73
CA LYS A 86 31.11 0.31 1.51
C LYS A 86 31.42 -0.03 0.06
N GLU A 87 32.06 -1.18 -0.15
CA GLU A 87 32.37 -1.70 -1.48
C GLU A 87 31.11 -1.89 -2.34
N ASP A 88 31.11 -1.27 -3.52
CA ASP A 88 30.04 -1.42 -4.49
C ASP A 88 30.31 -2.63 -5.41
N LEU A 89 29.48 -3.66 -5.28
CA LEU A 89 29.60 -4.89 -6.04
C LEU A 89 28.67 -4.87 -7.26
N VAL A 90 29.19 -5.31 -8.40
CA VAL A 90 28.41 -5.53 -9.63
C VAL A 90 28.45 -7.02 -9.96
N VAL A 91 27.27 -7.64 -9.97
CA VAL A 91 27.12 -9.07 -10.24
C VAL A 91 27.53 -9.39 -11.68
N LYS A 92 28.28 -10.48 -11.89
CA LYS A 92 28.81 -10.86 -13.21
C LYS A 92 27.72 -11.19 -14.24
N ARG A 93 26.60 -11.76 -13.78
CA ARG A 93 25.45 -12.16 -14.62
C ARG A 93 24.42 -11.05 -14.81
N ALA A 94 24.59 -9.91 -14.14
CA ALA A 94 23.65 -8.81 -14.22
C ALA A 94 23.82 -8.00 -15.51
N ASP A 95 22.71 -7.43 -16.00
CA ASP A 95 22.77 -6.40 -17.04
C ASP A 95 23.34 -5.12 -16.44
N LYS A 96 24.57 -4.76 -16.82
CA LYS A 96 25.30 -3.67 -16.15
C LYS A 96 24.62 -2.31 -16.27
N VAL A 97 23.97 -2.03 -17.40
CA VAL A 97 23.37 -0.72 -17.67
C VAL A 97 22.11 -0.58 -16.83
N VAL A 98 21.21 -1.55 -16.92
CA VAL A 98 19.96 -1.53 -16.16
C VAL A 98 20.23 -1.64 -14.66
N TYR A 99 21.23 -2.44 -14.25
CA TYR A 99 21.61 -2.60 -12.86
C TYR A 99 22.06 -1.29 -12.21
N VAL A 100 22.77 -0.42 -12.93
CA VAL A 100 23.18 0.90 -12.40
C VAL A 100 22.05 1.93 -12.49
N LEU A 101 21.21 1.86 -13.53
CA LEU A 101 20.12 2.83 -13.73
C LEU A 101 18.89 2.57 -12.87
N ALA A 102 18.57 1.32 -12.53
CA ALA A 102 17.36 0.97 -11.79
C ALA A 102 17.20 1.74 -10.45
N PRO A 103 18.23 1.86 -9.59
CA PRO A 103 18.14 2.68 -8.37
C PRO A 103 17.89 4.17 -8.66
N VAL A 104 18.45 4.70 -9.75
CA VAL A 104 18.29 6.10 -10.15
C VAL A 104 16.85 6.35 -10.60
N VAL A 105 16.28 5.44 -11.38
CA VAL A 105 14.88 5.47 -11.83
C VAL A 105 13.91 5.34 -10.66
N ALA A 106 14.26 4.61 -9.59
CA ALA A 106 13.44 4.56 -8.38
C ALA A 106 13.54 5.85 -7.54
N ALA A 107 14.75 6.43 -7.41
CA ALA A 107 15.00 7.55 -6.52
C ALA A 107 14.55 8.91 -7.08
N ILE A 108 14.78 9.19 -8.37
CA ILE A 108 14.44 10.49 -8.98
C ILE A 108 12.95 10.83 -8.83
N PRO A 109 12.00 9.94 -9.19
CA PRO A 109 10.57 10.25 -9.07
C PRO A 109 10.13 10.48 -7.63
N ALA A 110 10.73 9.78 -6.67
CA ALA A 110 10.45 9.97 -5.24
C ALA A 110 10.76 11.41 -4.78
N PHE A 111 11.88 11.98 -5.25
CA PHE A 111 12.20 13.40 -5.00
C PHE A 111 11.34 14.36 -5.82
N MET A 112 10.96 14.00 -7.04
CA MET A 112 10.16 14.86 -7.92
C MET A 112 8.76 15.15 -7.37
N ALA A 113 8.16 14.21 -6.64
CA ALA A 113 6.79 14.34 -6.13
C ALA A 113 6.60 15.50 -5.13
N ILE A 114 7.64 15.85 -4.35
CA ILE A 114 7.55 16.95 -3.36
C ILE A 114 7.42 18.33 -4.01
N ALA A 115 7.80 18.46 -5.28
CA ALA A 115 7.82 19.74 -6.00
C ALA A 115 6.45 20.42 -6.03
N VAL A 116 5.39 19.64 -6.04
CA VAL A 116 4.00 20.12 -6.16
C VAL A 116 3.32 20.18 -4.79
N ILE A 117 4.00 19.89 -3.68
CA ILE A 117 3.35 19.86 -2.36
C ILE A 117 3.42 21.26 -1.71
N PRO A 118 2.27 21.84 -1.29
CA PRO A 118 2.24 23.15 -0.65
C PRO A 118 2.64 23.08 0.83
N PHE A 119 3.68 23.80 1.22
CA PHE A 119 4.11 23.93 2.62
C PHE A 119 3.50 25.12 3.36
N GLY A 120 2.85 26.04 2.64
CA GLY A 120 2.23 27.23 3.22
C GLY A 120 1.25 27.91 2.27
N PRO A 121 0.55 28.95 2.75
CA PRO A 121 -0.43 29.69 1.96
C PRO A 121 0.21 30.37 0.76
N ALA A 122 -0.50 30.38 -0.37
CA ALA A 122 -0.16 31.16 -1.56
C ALA A 122 0.05 32.65 -1.23
N GLY A 123 -0.87 33.24 -0.45
CA GLY A 123 -0.81 34.66 -0.07
C GLY A 123 0.17 35.05 1.05
N ASN A 124 0.88 34.09 1.65
CA ASN A 124 1.86 34.36 2.72
C ASN A 124 3.27 34.25 2.15
N GLU A 125 3.56 35.14 1.20
CA GLU A 125 4.83 35.18 0.49
C GLU A 125 5.96 35.48 1.46
N ILE A 126 6.94 34.59 1.54
CA ILE A 126 8.14 34.85 2.32
C ILE A 126 9.08 35.68 1.46
N SER A 127 9.56 36.80 2.01
CA SER A 127 10.62 37.57 1.38
C SER A 127 11.95 36.83 1.57
N ILE A 128 12.43 36.17 0.52
CA ILE A 128 13.78 35.60 0.46
C ILE A 128 14.64 36.60 -0.32
N PHE A 129 15.58 37.26 0.36
CA PHE A 129 16.46 38.28 -0.23
C PHE A 129 15.71 39.38 -1.00
N GLY A 130 14.54 39.81 -0.50
CA GLY A 130 13.72 40.85 -1.12
C GLY A 130 12.74 40.38 -2.20
N VAL A 131 12.78 39.11 -2.61
CA VAL A 131 11.80 38.52 -3.53
C VAL A 131 10.75 37.76 -2.74
N ARG A 132 9.48 38.11 -2.96
CA ARG A 132 8.33 37.46 -2.32
C ARG A 132 7.92 36.25 -3.12
N THR A 133 7.95 35.06 -2.50
CA THR A 133 7.58 33.82 -3.19
C THR A 133 6.74 32.90 -2.30
N PRO A 134 5.83 32.08 -2.88
CA PRO A 134 5.05 31.12 -2.13
C PRO A 134 5.92 29.99 -1.57
N MET A 135 5.47 29.39 -0.46
CA MET A 135 6.10 28.21 0.16
C MET A 135 5.75 26.91 -0.60
N GLN A 136 5.93 26.94 -1.91
CA GLN A 136 5.73 25.83 -2.83
C GLN A 136 6.70 26.01 -4.01
N LEU A 137 7.26 24.91 -4.51
CA LEU A 137 8.23 24.98 -5.60
C LEU A 137 7.53 25.28 -6.93
N THR A 138 6.48 24.53 -7.26
CA THR A 138 5.62 24.79 -8.41
C THR A 138 4.22 24.26 -8.14
N ASP A 139 3.21 24.79 -8.82
CA ASP A 139 1.89 24.18 -8.86
C ASP A 139 1.44 24.02 -10.31
N LEU A 140 0.67 22.95 -10.54
CA LEU A 140 0.20 22.55 -11.86
C LEU A 140 -1.31 22.30 -11.77
N PRO A 141 -2.10 22.65 -12.79
CA PRO A 141 -3.54 22.32 -12.83
C PRO A 141 -3.81 20.83 -12.63
N ILE A 142 -2.89 19.98 -13.10
CA ILE A 142 -2.92 18.52 -12.99
C ILE A 142 -1.95 17.99 -11.92
N GLY A 143 -1.75 18.73 -10.82
CA GLY A 143 -0.73 18.46 -9.81
C GLY A 143 -0.77 17.04 -9.21
N ILE A 144 -1.96 16.52 -8.87
CA ILE A 144 -2.06 15.15 -8.34
C ILE A 144 -1.80 14.07 -9.41
N LEU A 145 -2.17 14.34 -10.68
CA LEU A 145 -1.85 13.41 -11.77
C LEU A 145 -0.34 13.35 -12.03
N TYR A 146 0.37 14.46 -11.86
CA TYR A 146 1.83 14.47 -11.87
C TYR A 146 2.41 13.56 -10.78
N ILE A 147 1.88 13.63 -9.55
CA ILE A 147 2.33 12.76 -8.45
C ILE A 147 2.09 11.28 -8.79
N LEU A 148 0.90 10.92 -9.27
CA LEU A 148 0.60 9.55 -9.72
C LEU A 148 1.58 9.10 -10.82
N ALA A 149 1.81 9.92 -11.85
CA ALA A 149 2.75 9.58 -12.91
C ALA A 149 4.18 9.35 -12.39
N THR A 150 4.64 10.19 -11.45
CA THR A 150 5.96 9.99 -10.83
C THR A 150 6.01 8.71 -9.97
N ALA A 151 4.94 8.39 -9.23
CA ALA A 151 4.85 7.15 -8.47
C ALA A 151 4.92 5.92 -9.38
N SER A 152 4.16 5.91 -10.48
CA SER A 152 4.20 4.82 -11.46
C SER A 152 5.61 4.61 -12.05
N VAL A 153 6.35 5.70 -12.32
CA VAL A 153 7.75 5.61 -12.79
C VAL A 153 8.67 4.97 -11.75
N GLY A 154 8.44 5.25 -10.45
CA GLY A 154 9.19 4.63 -9.36
C GLY A 154 9.04 3.11 -9.32
N ILE A 155 7.85 2.58 -9.61
CA ILE A 155 7.58 1.13 -9.69
C ILE A 155 8.43 0.44 -10.75
N TYR A 156 8.66 1.08 -11.91
CA TYR A 156 9.55 0.54 -12.94
C TYR A 156 10.98 0.36 -12.43
N GLY A 157 11.47 1.25 -11.57
CA GLY A 157 12.78 1.11 -10.94
C GLY A 157 12.92 -0.22 -10.18
N ILE A 158 11.88 -0.65 -9.46
CA ILE A 158 11.85 -1.91 -8.70
C ILE A 158 11.83 -3.14 -9.61
N VAL A 159 11.04 -3.10 -10.70
CA VAL A 159 10.98 -4.20 -11.68
C VAL A 159 12.30 -4.36 -12.42
N LEU A 160 12.86 -3.24 -12.89
CA LEU A 160 14.13 -3.22 -13.59
C LEU A 160 15.26 -3.71 -12.68
N ALA A 161 15.20 -3.40 -11.38
CA ALA A 161 16.15 -3.92 -10.40
C ALA A 161 16.11 -5.45 -10.36
N GLY A 162 14.93 -6.04 -10.11
CA GLY A 162 14.76 -7.50 -10.04
C GLY A 162 15.14 -8.23 -11.34
N TRP A 163 14.86 -7.64 -12.50
CA TRP A 163 15.26 -8.18 -13.80
C TRP A 163 16.78 -8.09 -14.02
N SER A 164 17.37 -6.93 -13.75
CA SER A 164 18.79 -6.67 -14.02
C SER A 164 19.74 -7.48 -13.15
N SER A 165 19.30 -7.93 -11.97
CA SER A 165 20.07 -8.77 -11.04
C SER A 165 20.57 -10.10 -11.64
N GLY A 166 19.96 -10.61 -12.71
CA GLY A 166 20.41 -11.84 -13.38
C GLY A 166 20.17 -13.13 -12.58
N SER A 167 19.24 -13.10 -11.62
CA SER A 167 18.83 -14.22 -10.77
C SER A 167 17.29 -14.30 -10.72
N THR A 168 16.74 -15.51 -10.66
CA THR A 168 15.29 -15.74 -10.67
C THR A 168 14.61 -15.32 -9.37
N TYR A 169 15.32 -15.35 -8.24
CA TYR A 169 14.75 -15.00 -6.93
C TYR A 169 14.45 -13.49 -6.83
N PRO A 170 15.39 -12.57 -7.13
CA PRO A 170 15.09 -11.14 -7.19
C PRO A 170 14.03 -10.77 -8.22
N LEU A 171 13.99 -11.47 -9.35
CA LEU A 171 12.97 -11.26 -10.38
C LEU A 171 11.56 -11.58 -9.85
N LEU A 172 11.37 -12.71 -9.17
CA LEU A 172 10.08 -13.06 -8.56
C LEU A 172 9.66 -12.05 -7.48
N GLY A 173 10.62 -11.57 -6.67
CA GLY A 173 10.38 -10.51 -5.68
C GLY A 173 9.95 -9.19 -6.33
N GLY A 174 10.66 -8.75 -7.37
CA GLY A 174 10.34 -7.54 -8.13
C GLY A 174 8.97 -7.60 -8.83
N LEU A 175 8.63 -8.74 -9.45
CA LEU A 175 7.32 -8.93 -10.09
C LEU A 175 6.16 -8.90 -9.10
N ARG A 176 6.33 -9.51 -7.91
CA ARG A 176 5.32 -9.46 -6.85
C ARG A 176 5.14 -8.04 -6.30
N SER A 177 6.25 -7.34 -6.06
CA SER A 177 6.25 -5.93 -5.63
C SER A 177 5.51 -5.04 -6.62
N CYS A 178 5.79 -5.21 -7.92
CA CYS A 178 5.12 -4.49 -9.00
C CYS A 178 3.62 -4.75 -9.05
N ALA A 179 3.22 -6.02 -9.06
CA ALA A 179 1.80 -6.40 -9.07
C ALA A 179 1.05 -5.85 -7.85
N GLN A 180 1.70 -5.81 -6.70
CA GLN A 180 1.17 -5.20 -5.48
C GLN A 180 1.01 -3.68 -5.66
N MET A 181 2.09 -2.94 -5.91
CA MET A 181 2.05 -1.47 -6.00
C MET A 181 1.04 -1.00 -7.05
N ILE A 182 1.05 -1.57 -8.26
CA ILE A 182 0.07 -1.23 -9.31
C ILE A 182 -1.38 -1.44 -8.86
N SER A 183 -1.67 -2.54 -8.17
CA SER A 183 -3.04 -2.84 -7.72
C SER A 183 -3.53 -1.82 -6.68
N TYR A 184 -2.64 -1.36 -5.81
CA TYR A 184 -2.96 -0.39 -4.77
C TYR A 184 -2.90 1.05 -5.26
N GLU A 185 -2.12 1.33 -6.30
CA GLU A 185 -2.12 2.61 -7.03
C GLU A 185 -3.49 2.87 -7.67
N ILE A 186 -4.14 1.85 -8.23
CA ILE A 186 -5.52 1.97 -8.76
C ILE A 186 -6.50 2.34 -7.64
N ALA A 187 -6.45 1.64 -6.50
CA ALA A 187 -7.31 1.94 -5.36
C ALA A 187 -7.04 3.35 -4.80
N MET A 188 -5.78 3.77 -4.77
CA MET A 188 -5.36 5.11 -4.38
C MET A 188 -5.92 6.17 -5.35
N GLY A 189 -5.79 5.98 -6.66
CA GLY A 189 -6.32 6.88 -7.68
C GLY A 189 -7.84 7.05 -7.59
N MET A 190 -8.57 5.95 -7.34
CA MET A 190 -10.02 6.00 -7.12
C MET A 190 -10.41 6.82 -5.88
N SER A 191 -9.59 6.78 -4.82
CA SER A 191 -9.82 7.59 -3.63
C SER A 191 -9.68 9.09 -3.90
N PHE A 192 -8.79 9.48 -4.84
CA PHE A 192 -8.58 10.86 -5.25
C PHE A 192 -9.73 11.43 -6.08
N ALA A 193 -10.37 10.60 -6.90
CA ALA A 193 -11.48 11.03 -7.75
C ALA A 193 -12.62 11.68 -6.93
N ALA A 194 -12.92 11.14 -5.74
CA ALA A 194 -13.92 11.72 -4.84
C ALA A 194 -13.49 13.09 -4.29
N VAL A 195 -12.18 13.27 -4.04
CA VAL A 195 -11.62 14.57 -3.62
C VAL A 195 -11.74 15.60 -4.74
N PHE A 196 -11.42 15.22 -5.98
CA PHE A 196 -11.51 16.11 -7.15
C PHE A 196 -12.95 16.57 -7.42
N LEU A 197 -13.93 15.68 -7.25
CA LEU A 197 -15.35 16.06 -7.38
C LEU A 197 -15.78 17.08 -6.33
N TYR A 198 -15.18 17.04 -5.13
CA TYR A 198 -15.53 17.96 -4.06
C TYR A 198 -14.79 19.30 -4.17
N SER A 199 -13.48 19.27 -4.44
CA SER A 199 -12.63 20.47 -4.62
C SER A 199 -12.90 21.20 -5.94
N GLY A 200 -13.32 20.49 -6.99
CA GLY A 200 -13.47 21.03 -8.34
C GLY A 200 -12.14 21.31 -9.06
N SER A 201 -11.02 20.81 -8.53
CA SER A 201 -9.67 21.05 -9.03
C SER A 201 -8.73 19.87 -8.71
N MET A 202 -7.70 19.68 -9.54
CA MET A 202 -6.60 18.73 -9.32
C MET A 202 -5.29 19.42 -8.90
N SER A 203 -5.28 20.75 -8.78
CA SER A 203 -4.17 21.53 -8.23
C SER A 203 -4.10 21.35 -6.71
N THR A 204 -2.89 21.14 -6.21
CA THR A 204 -2.67 20.87 -4.78
C THR A 204 -2.96 22.09 -3.90
N SER A 205 -2.61 23.29 -4.36
CA SER A 205 -2.85 24.54 -3.64
C SER A 205 -4.35 24.82 -3.54
N THR A 206 -5.07 24.69 -4.66
CA THR A 206 -6.52 24.89 -4.76
C THR A 206 -7.28 23.87 -3.91
N ILE A 207 -6.85 22.60 -3.89
CA ILE A 207 -7.41 21.59 -3.00
C ILE A 207 -7.24 21.99 -1.54
N VAL A 208 -6.02 22.36 -1.12
CA VAL A 208 -5.79 22.78 0.27
C VAL A 208 -6.64 24.00 0.61
N GLU A 209 -6.76 24.99 -0.30
CA GLU A 209 -7.59 26.18 -0.12
C GLU A 209 -9.08 25.83 0.07
N SER A 210 -9.63 24.93 -0.74
CA SER A 210 -11.03 24.47 -0.63
C SER A 210 -11.36 23.82 0.73
N GLN A 211 -10.35 23.37 1.48
CA GLN A 211 -10.48 22.80 2.83
C GLN A 211 -10.50 23.85 3.97
N GLN A 212 -10.76 25.13 3.71
CA GLN A 212 -10.82 26.18 4.76
C GLN A 212 -11.87 25.87 5.83
N ASN A 213 -13.06 25.42 5.42
CA ASN A 213 -14.19 25.24 6.34
C ASN A 213 -14.18 23.88 7.05
N ARG A 214 -13.91 22.80 6.32
CA ARG A 214 -13.93 21.42 6.84
C ARG A 214 -12.87 20.59 6.15
N TRP A 215 -12.23 19.72 6.91
CA TRP A 215 -11.26 18.75 6.38
C TRP A 215 -11.98 17.63 5.62
N TYR A 216 -11.36 17.16 4.54
CA TYR A 216 -11.95 16.10 3.74
C TYR A 216 -11.93 14.74 4.41
N VAL A 217 -11.12 14.52 5.46
CA VAL A 217 -11.28 13.32 6.31
C VAL A 217 -12.71 13.17 6.83
N LEU A 218 -13.36 14.27 7.23
CA LEU A 218 -14.71 14.22 7.81
C LEU A 218 -15.80 14.07 6.75
N LEU A 219 -15.56 14.60 5.54
CA LEU A 219 -16.53 14.59 4.45
C LEU A 219 -16.42 13.32 3.60
N LEU A 220 -15.20 12.79 3.43
CA LEU A 220 -14.87 11.65 2.60
C LEU A 220 -14.14 10.56 3.43
N PRO A 221 -14.75 10.06 4.52
CA PRO A 221 -14.08 9.10 5.40
C PRO A 221 -13.75 7.78 4.70
N VAL A 222 -14.61 7.31 3.79
CA VAL A 222 -14.38 6.08 3.02
C VAL A 222 -13.18 6.25 2.09
N SER A 223 -13.10 7.36 1.34
CA SER A 223 -11.92 7.68 0.52
C SER A 223 -10.65 7.77 1.35
N PHE A 224 -10.72 8.38 2.54
CA PHE A 224 -9.57 8.48 3.43
C PHE A 224 -9.11 7.10 3.92
N ILE A 225 -10.01 6.22 4.35
CA ILE A 225 -9.66 4.86 4.79
C ILE A 225 -9.03 4.05 3.64
N ILE A 226 -9.62 4.11 2.45
CA ILE A 226 -9.09 3.42 1.26
C ILE A 226 -7.69 3.96 0.95
N TYR A 227 -7.52 5.28 1.00
CA TYR A 227 -6.22 5.92 0.80
C TYR A 227 -5.19 5.46 1.83
N ILE A 228 -5.53 5.44 3.13
CA ILE A 228 -4.64 4.98 4.20
C ILE A 228 -4.22 3.52 3.99
N VAL A 229 -5.14 2.64 3.58
CA VAL A 229 -4.77 1.25 3.29
C VAL A 229 -3.89 1.17 2.04
N ALA A 230 -4.22 1.92 0.99
CA ALA A 230 -3.48 1.92 -0.27
C ALA A 230 -2.06 2.49 -0.14
N MET A 231 -1.86 3.56 0.62
CA MET A 231 -0.53 4.15 0.84
C MET A 231 0.42 3.23 1.60
N VAL A 232 -0.10 2.34 2.46
CA VAL A 232 0.73 1.30 3.11
C VAL A 232 1.10 0.21 2.11
N GLY A 233 0.19 -0.16 1.23
CA GLY A 233 0.47 -1.10 0.13
C GLY A 233 1.51 -0.59 -0.86
N GLU A 234 1.45 0.70 -1.20
CA GLU A 234 2.34 1.38 -2.14
C GLU A 234 3.79 1.49 -1.61
N THR A 235 3.95 1.65 -0.30
CA THR A 235 5.27 1.84 0.31
C THR A 235 5.98 0.53 0.67
N ASN A 236 5.35 -0.63 0.38
CA ASN A 236 5.88 -1.97 0.67
C ASN A 236 6.37 -2.15 2.13
N ARG A 237 5.73 -1.49 3.09
CA ARG A 237 6.10 -1.58 4.51
C ARG A 237 5.23 -2.54 5.28
N ALA A 238 5.80 -3.11 6.34
CA ALA A 238 5.11 -3.98 7.28
C ALA A 238 3.82 -3.28 7.77
N PRO A 239 2.66 -3.94 7.71
CA PRO A 239 2.43 -5.40 7.55
C PRO A 239 2.43 -5.95 6.11
N PHE A 240 2.65 -5.12 5.08
CA PHE A 240 2.56 -5.46 3.66
C PHE A 240 3.94 -5.47 2.95
N ASP A 241 5.00 -5.88 3.65
CA ASP A 241 6.42 -5.95 3.21
C ASP A 241 6.79 -7.25 2.48
N MET A 242 5.91 -7.75 1.61
CA MET A 242 6.06 -9.09 1.02
C MET A 242 7.29 -9.30 0.14
N PRO A 243 7.75 -8.31 -0.64
CA PRO A 243 8.99 -8.45 -1.41
C PRO A 243 10.24 -8.49 -0.52
N GLU A 244 10.21 -7.80 0.63
CA GLU A 244 11.34 -7.71 1.57
C GLU A 244 11.33 -8.83 2.63
N SER A 245 10.25 -9.62 2.68
CA SER A 245 10.08 -10.67 3.70
C SER A 245 11.18 -11.72 3.61
N GLU A 246 12.09 -11.67 4.59
CA GLU A 246 13.17 -12.65 4.79
C GLU A 246 12.67 -14.10 4.88
N GLY A 247 11.42 -14.29 5.29
CA GLY A 247 10.79 -15.61 5.42
C GLY A 247 10.20 -16.19 4.13
N ASP A 248 10.10 -15.43 3.04
CA ASP A 248 9.55 -15.91 1.75
C ASP A 248 10.61 -15.80 0.63
N LEU A 249 11.04 -14.58 0.28
CA LEU A 249 11.89 -14.33 -0.90
C LEU A 249 13.24 -13.63 -0.58
N VAL A 250 13.71 -13.66 0.67
CA VAL A 250 15.08 -13.26 1.06
C VAL A 250 15.51 -11.89 0.50
N GLY A 251 14.64 -10.87 0.61
CA GLY A 251 14.94 -9.47 0.25
C GLY A 251 14.50 -9.02 -1.14
N GLY A 252 13.97 -9.90 -2.00
CA GLY A 252 13.34 -9.51 -3.26
C GLY A 252 14.30 -8.78 -4.20
N PHE A 253 13.95 -7.58 -4.66
CA PHE A 253 14.74 -6.86 -5.68
C PHE A 253 16.06 -6.27 -5.16
N ASN A 254 16.28 -6.21 -3.84
CA ASN A 254 17.45 -5.56 -3.25
C ASN A 254 18.61 -6.53 -2.95
N THR A 255 18.39 -7.84 -3.05
CA THR A 255 19.31 -8.90 -2.58
C THR A 255 20.71 -8.82 -3.21
N GLU A 256 20.79 -8.45 -4.48
CA GLU A 256 22.06 -8.38 -5.22
C GLU A 256 22.79 -7.03 -5.08
N TYR A 257 22.10 -6.00 -4.56
CA TYR A 257 22.62 -4.64 -4.51
C TYR A 257 23.47 -4.39 -3.25
N SER A 258 24.60 -3.72 -3.41
CA SER A 258 25.49 -3.29 -2.31
C SER A 258 25.64 -1.76 -2.27
N SER A 259 26.26 -1.26 -1.20
CA SER A 259 26.74 0.12 -1.05
C SER A 259 25.67 1.17 -1.39
N ILE A 260 26.01 2.16 -2.22
CA ILE A 260 25.16 3.29 -2.60
C ILE A 260 23.94 2.88 -3.42
N LYS A 261 24.02 1.83 -4.25
CA LYS A 261 22.89 1.38 -5.07
C LYS A 261 21.78 0.79 -4.21
N PHE A 262 22.16 -0.02 -3.21
CA PHE A 262 21.24 -0.48 -2.17
C PHE A 262 20.66 0.69 -1.38
N ALA A 263 21.52 1.63 -0.96
CA ALA A 263 21.10 2.80 -0.21
C ALA A 263 20.07 3.65 -0.97
N MET A 264 20.21 3.80 -2.29
CA MET A 264 19.26 4.54 -3.13
C MET A 264 17.87 3.91 -3.15
N PHE A 265 17.75 2.58 -3.20
CA PHE A 265 16.43 1.93 -3.11
C PHE A 265 15.77 2.14 -1.75
N MET A 266 16.52 1.91 -0.67
CA MET A 266 16.00 2.13 0.68
C MET A 266 15.62 3.60 0.89
N LEU A 267 16.46 4.52 0.41
CA LEU A 267 16.19 5.95 0.44
C LEU A 267 14.91 6.28 -0.34
N ALA A 268 14.74 5.73 -1.55
CA ALA A 268 13.55 5.94 -2.37
C ALA A 268 12.27 5.47 -1.66
N GLU A 269 12.28 4.30 -1.02
CA GLU A 269 11.13 3.81 -0.25
C GLU A 269 10.78 4.73 0.94
N TYR A 270 11.79 5.18 1.68
CA TYR A 270 11.57 6.11 2.80
C TYR A 270 11.10 7.48 2.33
N ILE A 271 11.61 7.99 1.21
CA ILE A 271 11.10 9.22 0.60
C ILE A 271 9.67 9.02 0.14
N ASN A 272 9.35 7.88 -0.50
CA ASN A 272 7.99 7.59 -0.93
C ASN A 272 7.03 7.57 0.27
N MET A 273 7.44 7.01 1.41
CA MET A 273 6.67 7.07 2.66
C MET A 273 6.36 8.50 3.12
N VAL A 274 7.35 9.41 3.05
CA VAL A 274 7.15 10.83 3.35
C VAL A 274 6.21 11.46 2.32
N THR A 275 6.38 11.15 1.04
CA THR A 275 5.56 11.65 -0.06
C THR A 275 4.09 11.24 0.07
N VAL A 276 3.79 9.95 0.24
CA VAL A 276 2.41 9.48 0.40
C VAL A 276 1.77 10.04 1.68
N SER A 277 2.55 10.28 2.74
CA SER A 277 2.08 10.96 3.95
C SER A 277 1.75 12.43 3.67
N ALA A 278 2.60 13.13 2.93
CA ALA A 278 2.40 14.51 2.51
C ALA A 278 1.16 14.65 1.59
N VAL A 279 0.95 13.70 0.68
CA VAL A 279 -0.25 13.62 -0.16
C VAL A 279 -1.51 13.37 0.69
N ALA A 280 -1.44 12.49 1.71
CA ALA A 280 -2.54 12.29 2.65
C ALA A 280 -2.96 13.61 3.32
N ILE A 281 -1.96 14.39 3.72
CA ILE A 281 -2.15 15.63 4.46
C ILE A 281 -2.76 16.72 3.59
N THR A 282 -2.24 16.86 2.37
CA THR A 282 -2.74 17.84 1.39
C THR A 282 -4.15 17.52 0.93
N LEU A 283 -4.46 16.25 0.68
CA LEU A 283 -5.78 15.87 0.17
C LEU A 283 -6.84 15.75 1.25
N PHE A 284 -6.51 15.26 2.45
CA PHE A 284 -7.54 14.93 3.45
C PHE A 284 -7.47 15.77 4.72
N LEU A 285 -6.28 16.14 5.18
CA LEU A 285 -6.05 16.78 6.49
C LEU A 285 -5.82 18.30 6.43
N GLY A 286 -6.27 18.98 5.37
CA GLY A 286 -6.20 20.44 5.29
C GLY A 286 -4.80 21.01 4.99
N GLY A 287 -3.87 20.20 4.50
CA GLY A 287 -2.52 20.63 4.14
C GLY A 287 -1.76 21.28 5.31
N TRP A 288 -1.22 22.47 5.05
CA TRP A 288 -0.49 23.29 6.02
C TRP A 288 -1.38 24.03 7.04
N LYS A 289 -2.71 23.98 6.91
CA LYS A 289 -3.62 24.70 7.82
C LYS A 289 -3.60 24.11 9.22
N ALA A 290 -3.74 24.97 10.23
CA ALA A 290 -3.88 24.52 11.62
C ALA A 290 -5.08 23.56 11.81
N PRO A 291 -4.97 22.55 12.68
CA PRO A 291 -6.10 21.71 13.09
C PRO A 291 -7.28 22.51 13.66
N TRP A 292 -8.49 22.12 13.29
CA TRP A 292 -9.69 22.55 14.01
C TRP A 292 -9.65 21.93 15.43
N PRO A 293 -9.76 22.68 16.54
CA PRO A 293 -10.27 24.05 16.73
C PRO A 293 -9.21 25.16 16.88
N VAL A 294 -7.91 24.84 16.81
CA VAL A 294 -6.80 25.79 17.03
C VAL A 294 -6.87 26.96 16.05
N SER A 295 -7.32 26.72 14.82
CA SER A 295 -7.58 27.74 13.81
C SER A 295 -8.62 28.79 14.21
N THR A 296 -9.57 28.42 15.10
CA THR A 296 -10.66 29.30 15.55
C THR A 296 -10.22 30.16 16.74
N PHE A 297 -9.38 29.61 17.62
CA PHE A 297 -8.90 30.32 18.81
C PHE A 297 -7.69 31.20 18.56
N TRP A 298 -6.90 30.91 17.52
CA TRP A 298 -5.68 31.66 17.21
C TRP A 298 -5.63 32.13 15.76
N ALA A 299 -5.99 33.40 15.54
CA ALA A 299 -5.97 34.04 14.23
C ALA A 299 -4.57 34.05 13.57
N GLY A 300 -3.49 34.01 14.37
CA GLY A 300 -2.10 33.96 13.90
C GLY A 300 -1.61 32.57 13.47
N ALA A 301 -2.37 31.50 13.70
CA ALA A 301 -1.90 30.12 13.54
C ALA A 301 -1.54 29.72 12.09
N ASN A 302 -1.98 30.51 11.10
CA ASN A 302 -1.78 30.27 9.67
C ASN A 302 -0.85 31.30 9.01
N HIS A 303 -0.18 32.17 9.78
CA HIS A 303 0.71 33.22 9.29
C HIS A 303 2.19 32.93 9.57
N GLY A 304 3.09 33.54 8.79
CA GLY A 304 4.54 33.35 8.95
C GLY A 304 4.98 31.91 8.71
N TRP A 305 5.80 31.36 9.62
CA TRP A 305 6.38 30.02 9.54
C TRP A 305 5.52 28.91 10.17
N TRP A 306 4.42 29.26 10.83
CA TRP A 306 3.50 28.29 11.46
C TRP A 306 2.92 27.24 10.49
N PRO A 307 2.52 27.59 9.24
CA PRO A 307 2.03 26.62 8.27
C PRO A 307 3.00 25.45 8.01
N LEU A 308 4.29 25.75 7.87
CA LEU A 308 5.34 24.74 7.67
C LEU A 308 5.46 23.82 8.89
N LEU A 309 5.34 24.38 10.09
CA LEU A 309 5.39 23.62 11.34
C LEU A 309 4.19 22.68 11.46
N TRP A 310 2.97 23.16 11.18
CA TRP A 310 1.77 22.31 11.16
C TRP A 310 1.87 21.19 10.14
N PHE A 311 2.34 21.51 8.94
CA PHE A 311 2.58 20.51 7.90
C PHE A 311 3.57 19.45 8.38
N THR A 312 4.72 19.87 8.94
CA THR A 312 5.76 18.97 9.45
C THR A 312 5.26 18.09 10.60
N ILE A 313 4.48 18.64 11.54
CA ILE A 313 3.88 17.87 12.62
C ILE A 313 2.93 16.81 12.06
N LYS A 314 2.06 17.17 11.12
CA LYS A 314 1.13 16.21 10.50
C LYS A 314 1.88 15.11 9.75
N VAL A 315 2.95 15.45 9.01
CA VAL A 315 3.82 14.46 8.35
C VAL A 315 4.38 13.51 9.40
N GLN A 316 4.92 14.04 10.50
CA GLN A 316 5.47 13.23 11.57
C GLN A 316 4.44 12.34 12.26
N LEU A 317 3.19 12.78 12.39
CA LEU A 317 2.09 11.96 12.92
C LEU A 317 1.73 10.79 11.99
N LEU A 318 1.70 11.03 10.67
CA LEU A 318 1.46 9.98 9.66
C LEU A 318 2.64 9.01 9.57
N LEU A 319 3.87 9.49 9.68
CA LEU A 319 5.06 8.63 9.81
C LEU A 319 5.03 7.82 11.11
N PHE A 320 4.61 8.42 12.23
CA PHE A 320 4.40 7.68 13.47
C PHE A 320 3.33 6.60 13.31
N PHE A 321 2.25 6.88 12.57
CA PHE A 321 1.24 5.88 12.24
C PHE A 321 1.82 4.70 11.45
N PHE A 322 2.67 4.92 10.45
CA PHE A 322 3.40 3.84 9.76
C PHE A 322 4.22 2.98 10.73
N ILE A 323 4.98 3.63 11.61
CA ILE A 323 5.82 2.94 12.60
C ILE A 323 4.96 2.14 13.58
N TRP A 324 3.81 2.70 13.98
CA TRP A 324 2.87 2.04 14.87
C TRP A 324 2.22 0.81 14.22
N LEU A 325 1.81 0.89 12.95
CA LEU A 325 1.33 -0.26 12.20
C LEU A 325 2.38 -1.37 12.15
N ARG A 326 3.63 -1.01 11.85
CA ARG A 326 4.75 -1.96 11.83
C ARG A 326 4.97 -2.64 13.19
N GLY A 327 4.83 -1.90 14.29
CA GLY A 327 5.03 -2.43 15.63
C GLY A 327 3.90 -3.30 16.17
N THR A 328 2.70 -3.20 15.59
CA THR A 328 1.48 -3.83 16.13
C THR A 328 0.90 -4.94 15.27
N LEU A 329 1.01 -4.86 13.95
CA LEU A 329 0.34 -5.78 13.04
C LEU A 329 1.26 -6.92 12.56
N PRO A 330 0.75 -8.16 12.47
CA PRO A 330 1.48 -9.26 11.85
C PRO A 330 1.54 -9.05 10.33
N ARG A 331 2.53 -9.69 9.70
CA ARG A 331 2.64 -9.71 8.23
C ARG A 331 1.46 -10.47 7.61
N VAL A 332 0.91 -9.91 6.55
CA VAL A 332 -0.15 -10.55 5.76
C VAL A 332 0.48 -11.38 4.63
N ARG A 333 -0.26 -12.35 4.07
CA ARG A 333 0.16 -13.14 2.89
C ARG A 333 -0.29 -12.49 1.57
N TYR A 334 0.52 -12.62 0.53
CA TYR A 334 0.30 -11.99 -0.80
C TYR A 334 -1.10 -12.21 -1.35
N ASP A 335 -1.58 -13.45 -1.34
CA ASP A 335 -2.92 -13.75 -1.87
C ASP A 335 -4.04 -13.06 -1.10
N GLN A 336 -3.90 -12.88 0.22
CA GLN A 336 -4.90 -12.21 1.05
C GLN A 336 -4.90 -10.70 0.80
N PHE A 337 -3.70 -10.12 0.66
CA PHE A 337 -3.55 -8.71 0.37
C PHE A 337 -4.11 -8.37 -1.02
N MET A 338 -3.72 -9.11 -2.06
CA MET A 338 -4.27 -8.92 -3.40
C MET A 338 -5.79 -9.07 -3.45
N LYS A 339 -6.37 -10.00 -2.68
CA LYS A 339 -7.83 -10.13 -2.53
C LYS A 339 -8.46 -8.91 -1.87
N LEU A 340 -7.83 -8.31 -0.86
CA LEU A 340 -8.31 -7.08 -0.22
C LEU A 340 -8.37 -5.93 -1.22
N GLY A 341 -7.30 -5.71 -2.00
CA GLY A 341 -7.27 -4.67 -3.03
C GLY A 341 -8.37 -4.86 -4.07
N TRP A 342 -8.38 -6.02 -4.73
CA TRP A 342 -9.26 -6.27 -5.88
C TRP A 342 -10.72 -6.55 -5.54
N LYS A 343 -11.00 -7.25 -4.43
CA LYS A 343 -12.38 -7.63 -4.08
C LYS A 343 -13.05 -6.68 -3.11
N VAL A 344 -12.29 -5.86 -2.38
CA VAL A 344 -12.86 -4.97 -1.35
C VAL A 344 -12.57 -3.51 -1.68
N LEU A 345 -11.30 -3.09 -1.74
CA LEU A 345 -10.97 -1.66 -1.85
C LEU A 345 -11.46 -1.04 -3.17
N ILE A 346 -11.17 -1.67 -4.31
CA ILE A 346 -11.57 -1.14 -5.62
C ILE A 346 -13.11 -1.07 -5.75
N PRO A 347 -13.89 -2.14 -5.48
CA PRO A 347 -15.34 -2.06 -5.58
C PRO A 347 -15.96 -1.05 -4.61
N VAL A 348 -15.50 -0.99 -3.35
CA VAL A 348 -15.99 -0.03 -2.36
C VAL A 348 -15.65 1.40 -2.79
N SER A 349 -14.45 1.64 -3.34
CA SER A 349 -14.06 2.95 -3.86
C SER A 349 -14.97 3.42 -5.00
N LEU A 350 -15.34 2.51 -5.90
CA LEU A 350 -16.21 2.80 -7.04
C LEU A 350 -17.62 3.16 -6.56
N VAL A 351 -18.20 2.36 -5.67
CA VAL A 351 -19.53 2.62 -5.10
C VAL A 351 -19.54 3.96 -4.36
N TRP A 352 -18.50 4.23 -3.56
CA TRP A 352 -18.37 5.49 -2.85
C TRP A 352 -18.22 6.69 -3.80
N LEU A 353 -17.41 6.54 -4.85
CA LEU A 353 -17.25 7.58 -5.87
C LEU A 353 -18.59 7.91 -6.56
N MET A 354 -19.35 6.88 -6.93
CA MET A 354 -20.68 7.06 -7.52
C MET A 354 -21.62 7.78 -6.56
N LEU A 355 -21.62 7.41 -5.28
CA LEU A 355 -22.43 8.08 -4.25
C LEU A 355 -22.04 9.57 -4.14
N VAL A 356 -20.75 9.88 -4.03
CA VAL A 356 -20.26 11.27 -3.94
C VAL A 356 -20.61 12.07 -5.19
N ALA A 357 -20.48 11.48 -6.37
CA ALA A 357 -20.86 12.10 -7.64
C ALA A 357 -22.37 12.42 -7.70
N THR A 358 -23.22 11.47 -7.31
CA THR A 358 -24.68 11.67 -7.25
C THR A 358 -25.06 12.76 -6.26
N VAL A 359 -24.51 12.73 -5.04
CA VAL A 359 -24.73 13.77 -4.03
C VAL A 359 -24.34 15.14 -4.56
N ARG A 360 -23.20 15.24 -5.28
CA ARG A 360 -22.74 16.50 -5.83
C ARG A 360 -23.61 17.00 -6.98
N ALA A 361 -24.05 16.11 -7.87
CA ALA A 361 -24.95 16.44 -8.97
C ALA A 361 -26.29 17.01 -8.43
N LEU A 362 -26.90 16.33 -7.46
CA LEU A 362 -28.15 16.80 -6.83
C LEU A 362 -27.95 18.15 -6.11
N LYS A 363 -26.81 18.35 -5.44
CA LYS A 363 -26.51 19.64 -4.82
C LYS A 363 -26.37 20.77 -5.84
N ASN A 364 -25.78 20.50 -7.00
CA ASN A 364 -25.64 21.48 -8.08
C ASN A 364 -27.00 21.87 -8.68
N GLU A 365 -27.98 20.96 -8.69
CA GLU A 365 -29.36 21.22 -9.13
C GLU A 365 -30.22 21.95 -8.08
N GLY A 366 -29.67 22.21 -6.88
CA GLY A 366 -30.33 23.01 -5.84
C GLY A 366 -31.26 22.24 -4.92
N TYR A 367 -31.19 20.90 -4.89
CA TYR A 367 -31.94 20.08 -3.94
C TYR A 367 -31.47 20.34 -2.49
N ASP A 368 -32.43 20.38 -1.56
CA ASP A 368 -32.14 20.56 -0.14
C ASP A 368 -31.42 19.32 0.46
N PHE A 369 -30.61 19.52 1.49
CA PHE A 369 -29.81 18.44 2.10
C PHE A 369 -30.68 17.27 2.57
N SER A 370 -31.88 17.57 3.09
CA SER A 370 -32.86 16.57 3.51
C SER A 370 -33.33 15.68 2.35
N GLN A 371 -33.57 16.27 1.18
CA GLN A 371 -33.99 15.58 -0.03
C GLN A 371 -32.86 14.74 -0.62
N ILE A 372 -31.63 15.25 -0.61
CA ILE A 372 -30.44 14.49 -1.06
C ILE A 372 -30.28 13.22 -0.21
N VAL A 373 -30.39 13.34 1.12
CA VAL A 373 -30.30 12.18 2.02
C VAL A 373 -31.41 11.18 1.72
N LEU A 374 -32.63 11.63 1.47
CA LEU A 374 -33.76 10.75 1.12
C LEU A 374 -33.55 10.03 -0.22
N TYR A 375 -33.04 10.70 -1.26
CA TYR A 375 -32.76 10.06 -2.55
C TYR A 375 -31.62 9.05 -2.47
N VAL A 376 -30.55 9.38 -1.75
CA VAL A 376 -29.41 8.47 -1.55
C VAL A 376 -29.81 7.28 -0.69
N ALA A 377 -30.52 7.52 0.43
CA ALA A 377 -31.00 6.45 1.30
C ALA A 377 -32.05 5.59 0.58
N GLY A 378 -32.97 6.19 -0.15
CA GLY A 378 -33.96 5.50 -0.97
C GLY A 378 -33.31 4.65 -2.07
N GLY A 379 -32.30 5.18 -2.75
CA GLY A 379 -31.50 4.45 -3.73
C GLY A 379 -30.76 3.27 -3.11
N ALA A 380 -30.13 3.46 -1.94
CA ALA A 380 -29.44 2.39 -1.22
C ALA A 380 -30.41 1.29 -0.74
N VAL A 381 -31.59 1.69 -0.23
CA VAL A 381 -32.65 0.75 0.19
C VAL A 381 -33.21 -0.01 -1.01
N ALA A 382 -33.44 0.66 -2.14
CA ALA A 382 -33.88 -0.01 -3.37
C ALA A 382 -32.84 -1.02 -3.86
N LEU A 383 -31.55 -0.67 -3.83
CA LEU A 383 -30.45 -1.58 -4.17
C LEU A 383 -30.39 -2.77 -3.22
N LEU A 384 -30.60 -2.55 -1.92
CA LEU A 384 -30.64 -3.60 -0.91
C LEU A 384 -31.87 -4.51 -1.11
N LEU A 385 -33.04 -3.95 -1.40
CA LEU A 385 -34.25 -4.73 -1.71
C LEU A 385 -34.09 -5.56 -2.98
N VAL A 386 -33.47 -4.99 -4.04
CA VAL A 386 -33.14 -5.72 -5.27
C VAL A 386 -32.12 -6.81 -4.97
N SER A 387 -31.10 -6.54 -4.15
CA SER A 387 -30.13 -7.56 -3.74
C SER A 387 -30.80 -8.70 -2.97
N LEU A 388 -31.70 -8.39 -2.03
CA LEU A 388 -32.46 -9.40 -1.28
C LEU A 388 -33.40 -10.20 -2.17
N LEU A 389 -34.04 -9.56 -3.16
CA LEU A 389 -34.86 -10.24 -4.17
C LEU A 389 -34.01 -11.18 -5.02
N VAL A 390 -32.87 -10.71 -5.53
CA VAL A 390 -31.95 -11.52 -6.32
C VAL A 390 -31.39 -12.67 -5.50
N ASP A 391 -31.01 -12.44 -4.25
CA ASP A 391 -30.55 -13.50 -3.34
C ASP A 391 -31.67 -14.48 -3.01
N PHE A 392 -32.92 -14.03 -2.87
CA PHE A 392 -34.08 -14.90 -2.68
C PHE A 392 -34.31 -15.82 -3.90
N PHE A 393 -34.21 -15.28 -5.12
CA PHE A 393 -34.32 -16.09 -6.34
C PHE A 393 -33.11 -17.03 -6.55
N ARG A 394 -31.87 -16.55 -6.32
CA ARG A 394 -30.66 -17.37 -6.43
C ARG A 394 -30.51 -18.40 -5.32
N ARG A 395 -31.17 -18.22 -4.17
CA ARG A 395 -31.21 -19.22 -3.10
C ARG A 395 -31.97 -20.46 -3.53
N GLY A 396 -33.03 -20.31 -4.34
CA GLY A 396 -33.71 -21.44 -4.97
C GLY A 396 -32.79 -22.22 -5.92
N GLU A 397 -32.01 -21.52 -6.75
CA GLU A 397 -31.04 -22.16 -7.66
C GLU A 397 -29.85 -22.80 -6.91
N ARG A 398 -29.39 -22.20 -5.80
CA ARG A 398 -28.32 -22.78 -4.96
C ARG A 398 -28.76 -24.02 -4.22
N GLU A 399 -30.02 -24.07 -3.78
CA GLU A 399 -30.60 -25.28 -3.16
C GLU A 399 -30.67 -26.41 -4.20
N GLU A 400 -30.98 -26.10 -5.48
CA GLU A 400 -30.92 -27.07 -6.59
C GLU A 400 -29.49 -27.50 -6.97
N GLU A 401 -28.49 -26.60 -6.92
CA GLU A 401 -27.08 -26.96 -7.18
C GLU A 401 -26.44 -27.78 -6.04
N THR A 402 -26.86 -27.59 -4.78
CA THR A 402 -26.34 -28.37 -3.64
C THR A 402 -26.84 -29.81 -3.59
N ASP A 403 -27.94 -30.14 -4.28
CA ASP A 403 -28.42 -31.52 -4.42
C ASP A 403 -27.61 -32.34 -5.46
N GLY A 404 -26.65 -31.71 -6.15
CA GLY A 404 -25.67 -32.36 -7.02
C GLY A 404 -24.43 -32.89 -6.29
N ASP A 405 -24.58 -33.60 -5.17
CA ASP A 405 -23.44 -34.17 -4.42
C ASP A 405 -22.90 -35.43 -5.13
N GLY A 406 -22.09 -35.23 -6.16
CA GLY A 406 -21.35 -36.28 -6.83
C GLY A 406 -20.14 -36.71 -6.01
N ALA A 407 -20.11 -37.97 -5.57
CA ALA A 407 -18.98 -38.55 -4.83
C ALA A 407 -17.64 -38.26 -5.51
N PHE A 408 -16.74 -37.54 -4.83
CA PHE A 408 -15.42 -37.20 -5.36
C PHE A 408 -14.48 -38.41 -5.27
N ASP A 409 -13.95 -38.87 -6.40
CA ASP A 409 -12.91 -39.91 -6.41
C ASP A 409 -11.51 -39.26 -6.27
N PRO A 410 -10.87 -39.34 -5.08
CA PRO A 410 -9.56 -38.77 -4.84
C PRO A 410 -8.42 -39.42 -5.64
N MET A 411 -8.67 -40.55 -6.33
CA MET A 411 -7.67 -41.33 -7.04
C MET A 411 -7.83 -41.34 -8.57
N ALA A 412 -8.78 -40.58 -9.12
CA ALA A 412 -9.06 -40.55 -10.56
C ALA A 412 -7.84 -40.18 -11.44
N GLY A 413 -6.88 -39.41 -10.89
CA GLY A 413 -5.65 -39.00 -11.57
C GLY A 413 -4.39 -39.81 -11.26
N GLY A 414 -4.49 -40.93 -10.54
CA GLY A 414 -3.34 -41.76 -10.15
C GLY A 414 -2.48 -41.24 -9.00
N PHE A 415 -2.73 -40.00 -8.53
CA PHE A 415 -2.14 -39.44 -7.31
C PHE A 415 -3.25 -38.83 -6.43
N PRO A 416 -3.15 -38.90 -5.09
CA PRO A 416 -4.17 -38.37 -4.20
C PRO A 416 -4.27 -36.85 -4.34
N VAL A 417 -5.41 -36.37 -4.82
CA VAL A 417 -5.73 -34.93 -4.88
C VAL A 417 -6.73 -34.61 -3.77
N PRO A 418 -6.51 -33.58 -2.94
CA PRO A 418 -7.46 -33.19 -1.91
C PRO A 418 -8.75 -32.61 -2.52
N PRO A 419 -9.91 -32.85 -1.90
CA PRO A 419 -11.20 -32.36 -2.39
C PRO A 419 -11.28 -30.83 -2.36
N LEU A 420 -11.98 -30.25 -3.32
CA LEU A 420 -12.34 -28.83 -3.32
C LEU A 420 -13.44 -28.55 -2.27
N PRO A 421 -13.61 -27.30 -1.80
CA PRO A 421 -14.68 -26.95 -0.87
C PRO A 421 -16.06 -27.34 -1.43
N GLY A 422 -16.79 -28.19 -0.71
CA GLY A 422 -18.10 -28.73 -1.11
C GLY A 422 -18.09 -30.17 -1.61
N GLN A 423 -16.92 -30.82 -1.76
CA GLN A 423 -16.84 -32.22 -2.18
C GLN A 423 -16.67 -33.17 -0.99
N ASN A 424 -17.51 -34.21 -0.93
CA ASN A 424 -17.44 -35.26 0.08
C ASN A 424 -16.65 -36.47 -0.41
N LEU A 425 -15.74 -36.97 0.45
CA LEU A 425 -15.01 -38.20 0.18
C LEU A 425 -15.94 -39.41 0.35
N PRO A 426 -15.88 -40.42 -0.54
CA PRO A 426 -16.61 -41.65 -0.34
C PRO A 426 -16.17 -42.33 0.96
N PRO A 427 -17.10 -42.99 1.69
CA PRO A 427 -16.78 -43.64 2.95
C PRO A 427 -15.71 -44.70 2.73
N VAL A 428 -14.57 -44.54 3.41
CA VAL A 428 -13.44 -45.47 3.32
C VAL A 428 -13.92 -46.87 3.76
N PRO A 429 -13.73 -47.93 2.96
CA PRO A 429 -14.09 -49.29 3.35
C PRO A 429 -13.36 -49.65 4.65
N ARG A 430 -14.09 -49.93 5.74
CA ARG A 430 -13.51 -50.40 6.99
C ARG A 430 -12.75 -51.69 6.72
N ARG A 431 -11.41 -51.63 6.77
CA ARG A 431 -10.55 -52.81 6.69
C ARG A 431 -10.93 -53.75 7.83
N ARG A 432 -11.36 -54.98 7.52
CA ARG A 432 -11.63 -56.00 8.53
C ARG A 432 -10.37 -56.19 9.40
N PRO A 433 -10.49 -56.21 10.73
CA PRO A 433 -9.34 -56.46 11.60
C PRO A 433 -8.75 -57.82 11.23
N ARG A 434 -7.44 -57.84 10.99
CA ARG A 434 -6.67 -59.04 10.67
C ARG A 434 -6.73 -59.95 11.89
N ARG A 435 -7.63 -60.94 11.88
CA ARG A 435 -7.70 -61.99 12.90
C ARG A 435 -6.34 -62.68 12.98
N GLU A 436 -5.84 -62.74 14.21
CA GLU A 436 -4.72 -63.52 14.77
C GLU A 436 -3.66 -63.99 13.78
N ARG A 437 -2.49 -63.33 13.82
CA ARG A 437 -1.25 -63.94 13.36
C ARG A 437 -1.01 -65.21 14.18
N GLU A 438 -0.96 -66.34 13.49
CA GLU A 438 -0.40 -67.58 13.99
C GLU A 438 1.01 -67.29 14.54
N LEU A 439 1.17 -67.49 15.84
CA LEU A 439 2.42 -67.28 16.57
C LEU A 439 3.43 -68.34 16.11
N ILE A 440 4.39 -67.93 15.29
CA ILE A 440 5.61 -68.73 15.08
C ILE A 440 6.43 -68.62 16.36
N VAL A 441 6.34 -69.64 17.21
CA VAL A 441 7.11 -69.78 18.46
C VAL A 441 8.56 -70.09 18.12
N SER A 442 9.49 -69.23 18.52
CA SER A 442 10.93 -69.51 18.52
C SER A 442 11.37 -69.99 19.91
N GLY A 443 11.92 -71.21 19.99
CA GLY A 443 12.79 -71.65 21.10
C GLY A 443 12.18 -72.74 21.98
N GLY A 444 12.70 -73.97 21.83
CA GLY A 444 12.12 -75.22 22.34
C GLY A 444 12.40 -75.59 23.80
N ALA A 445 11.74 -76.66 24.21
CA ALA A 445 12.27 -77.68 25.10
C ALA A 445 11.85 -79.05 24.53
N ASP A 446 12.86 -79.85 24.21
CA ASP A 446 12.83 -81.30 23.97
C ASP A 446 12.17 -81.81 22.68
N THR A 447 13.04 -82.04 21.68
CA THR A 447 13.15 -83.26 20.86
C THR A 447 11.87 -84.00 20.45
N VAL A 448 11.66 -84.17 19.14
CA VAL A 448 11.26 -85.47 18.61
C VAL A 448 12.27 -85.87 17.54
N GLY A 449 12.92 -87.00 17.82
CA GLY A 449 13.84 -87.64 16.91
C GLY A 449 13.18 -88.09 15.61
N ASP A 450 14.05 -88.48 14.71
CA ASP A 450 13.84 -88.96 13.37
C ASP A 450 12.51 -89.67 13.07
N GLY A 451 11.88 -89.18 12.00
CA GLY A 451 11.64 -89.99 10.81
C GLY A 451 10.82 -91.27 10.99
N ILE A 452 9.51 -91.18 10.71
CA ILE A 452 8.76 -92.33 10.21
C ILE A 452 8.37 -92.03 8.77
N GLY A 453 9.21 -92.54 7.87
CA GLY A 453 8.91 -92.72 6.47
C GLY A 453 7.83 -93.79 6.32
N ASN A 454 6.82 -93.46 5.52
CA ASN A 454 5.74 -94.33 5.12
C ASN A 454 6.27 -95.37 4.10
N ASP A 455 6.10 -96.64 4.46
CA ASP A 455 5.97 -97.85 3.65
C ASP A 455 6.37 -97.83 2.16
N GLY A 456 7.28 -98.76 1.79
CA GLY A 456 7.55 -99.06 0.38
C GLY A 456 8.61 -100.11 0.06
N LYS A 457 8.38 -101.38 0.47
CA LYS A 457 8.77 -102.65 -0.20
C LYS A 457 10.24 -102.92 -0.62
N GLY A 458 10.77 -104.03 -0.05
CA GLY A 458 11.56 -105.10 -0.71
C GLY A 458 13.00 -104.77 -1.11
N GLY A 459 14.02 -105.59 -0.94
CA GLY A 459 14.16 -107.00 -0.59
C GLY A 459 15.53 -107.47 -1.11
N ASP A 460 16.21 -108.29 -0.31
CA ASP A 460 17.30 -109.24 -0.60
C ASP A 460 18.61 -108.82 -1.32
N GLY A 461 19.71 -109.32 -0.74
CA GLY A 461 21.00 -109.50 -1.41
C GLY A 461 22.15 -109.69 -0.42
N ALA A 462 22.51 -110.94 -0.17
CA ALA A 462 23.50 -111.46 0.77
C ALA A 462 24.90 -110.82 0.74
#